data_AF-A0A259SD40-F1
#
_entry.id   AF-A0A259SD40-F1
#
_cell.length_a   1.000
_cell.length_b   1.000
_cell.length_c   1.000
_cell.angle_alpha   90.00
_cell.angle_beta   90.00
_cell.angle_gamma   90.00
#
_symmetry.space_group_name_H-M   'P 1'
#
loop_
_entity.id
_entity.type
_entity.pdbx_description
1 polymer ?
#
loop_
_entity_poly.entity_id
_entity_poly.type
_entity_poly.pdbx_seq_one_letter_code
_entity_poly.pdbx_strand_id
1 'polypeptide(L)'
;MIASHPHRAVDGQRRAVDERGPLGEQERDAVGDVVLVRAGDSIPVDGIVVGGDGAADEAPVTGESVPKDKTAGARVFAGTILKSG
;
A
#
# COMPACT_ATOMS: atom_id res chain seq x y z
N MET A 1 11.81 4.35 -3.00
CA MET A 1 11.29 3.15 -2.29
C MET A 1 10.27 2.40 -3.14
N ILE A 2 10.22 1.06 -3.08
CA ILE A 2 9.27 0.24 -3.85
C ILE A 2 8.45 -0.67 -2.92
N ALA A 3 7.11 -0.66 -3.01
CA ALA A 3 6.22 -1.45 -2.14
C ALA A 3 5.21 -2.33 -2.92
N SER A 4 4.82 -3.46 -2.35
CA SER A 4 3.87 -4.44 -2.90
C SER A 4 2.92 -5.00 -1.82
N HIS A 5 1.64 -5.21 -2.11
CA HIS A 5 0.64 -5.67 -1.13
C HIS A 5 0.80 -7.13 -0.71
N PRO A 6 0.88 -7.46 0.59
CA PRO A 6 0.75 -8.84 1.06
C PRO A 6 -0.72 -9.30 1.01
N HIS A 7 -0.93 -10.44 0.36
CA HIS A 7 -2.23 -11.09 0.20
C HIS A 7 -2.72 -11.70 1.53
N ARG A 8 -3.85 -11.23 2.05
CA ARG A 8 -4.71 -12.09 2.88
C ARG A 8 -5.56 -12.91 1.93
N ALA A 9 -5.35 -14.22 1.90
CA ALA A 9 -6.17 -15.16 1.15
C ALA A 9 -7.66 -14.96 1.53
N VAL A 10 -8.47 -14.54 0.56
CA VAL A 10 -9.93 -14.59 0.65
C VAL A 10 -10.39 -15.95 0.16
N ASP A 11 -10.40 -16.92 1.08
CA ASP A 11 -11.15 -18.15 0.88
C ASP A 11 -12.66 -17.85 1.02
N GLY A 12 -13.33 -17.85 -0.14
CA GLY A 12 -14.70 -18.34 -0.37
C GLY A 12 -15.88 -17.71 0.38
N GLN A 13 -16.74 -16.98 -0.34
CA GLN A 13 -18.19 -17.25 -0.37
C GLN A 13 -18.84 -16.67 -1.64
N ARG A 14 -19.81 -17.43 -2.16
CA ARG A 14 -20.48 -17.31 -3.47
C ARG A 14 -21.71 -16.39 -3.42
N ARG A 15 -22.15 -15.98 -4.63
CA ARG A 15 -23.51 -15.49 -5.05
C ARG A 15 -23.83 -14.03 -4.70
N ALA A 16 -24.55 -13.25 -5.50
CA ALA A 16 -25.41 -13.48 -6.65
C ALA A 16 -25.33 -12.30 -7.64
N VAL A 17 -25.70 -12.56 -8.90
CA VAL A 17 -25.89 -11.57 -9.97
C VAL A 17 -27.08 -10.63 -9.65
N ASP A 18 -26.88 -9.31 -9.80
CA ASP A 18 -27.96 -8.33 -10.06
C ASP A 18 -27.51 -7.39 -11.19
N GLU A 19 -28.40 -7.20 -12.16
CA GLU A 19 -28.17 -6.63 -13.48
C GLU A 19 -28.36 -5.10 -13.53
N ARG A 20 -27.61 -4.30 -12.76
CA ARG A 20 -27.68 -2.83 -12.89
C ARG A 20 -26.34 -2.10 -12.79
N GLY A 21 -25.84 -1.71 -13.97
CA GLY A 21 -24.94 -0.58 -14.21
C GLY A 21 -23.43 -0.90 -14.15
N PRO A 22 -22.61 -0.46 -15.12
CA PRO A 22 -21.16 -0.51 -14.96
C PRO A 22 -20.78 0.57 -13.94
N LEU A 23 -20.87 0.22 -12.66
CA LEU A 23 -20.30 1.00 -11.57
C LEU A 23 -18.79 0.93 -11.72
N GLY A 24 -18.22 2.01 -12.26
CA GLY A 24 -16.82 2.41 -12.15
C GLY A 24 -15.81 1.35 -12.57
N GLU A 25 -15.00 1.69 -13.56
CA GLU A 25 -13.67 1.12 -13.69
C GLU A 25 -12.89 1.46 -12.40
N GLN A 26 -13.14 0.70 -11.32
CA GLN A 26 -12.21 0.63 -10.22
C GLN A 26 -11.01 -0.04 -10.83
N GLU A 27 -9.99 0.77 -11.15
CA GLU A 27 -8.68 0.34 -11.58
C GLU A 27 -8.22 -0.67 -10.52
N ARG A 28 -8.45 -1.95 -10.85
CA ARG A 28 -8.05 -3.06 -10.01
C ARG A 28 -6.58 -3.18 -10.27
N ASP A 29 -5.76 -2.48 -9.48
CA ASP A 29 -4.33 -2.74 -9.39
C ASP A 29 -4.18 -4.26 -9.34
N ALA A 30 -3.53 -4.80 -10.36
CA ALA A 30 -3.45 -6.23 -10.55
C ALA A 30 -2.64 -6.79 -9.37
N VAL A 31 -3.14 -7.86 -8.77
CA VAL A 31 -2.52 -8.51 -7.62
C VAL A 31 -1.04 -8.79 -7.90
N GLY A 32 -0.14 -8.19 -7.12
CA GLY A 32 1.32 -8.27 -7.33
C GLY A 32 1.94 -7.01 -7.94
N ASP A 33 1.16 -5.96 -8.19
CA ASP A 33 1.67 -4.69 -8.66
C ASP A 33 2.66 -4.05 -7.67
N VAL A 34 3.64 -3.39 -8.28
CA VAL A 34 4.82 -2.84 -7.62
C VAL A 34 4.79 -1.35 -7.84
N VAL A 35 4.62 -0.59 -6.76
CA VAL A 35 4.50 0.86 -6.83
C VAL A 35 5.79 1.51 -6.36
N LEU A 36 6.31 2.45 -7.17
CA LEU A 36 7.44 3.30 -6.80
C LEU A 36 6.92 4.52 -6.03
N VAL A 37 7.40 4.68 -4.80
CA VAL A 37 7.13 5.84 -3.95
C VAL A 37 8.41 6.67 -3.82
N ARG A 38 8.29 7.98 -4.06
CA ARG A 38 9.39 8.95 -3.94
C ARG A 38 9.36 9.65 -2.59
N ALA A 39 10.51 10.14 -2.14
CA ALA A 39 10.58 10.98 -0.96
C ALA A 39 9.70 12.24 -1.14
N GLY A 40 8.88 12.53 -0.15
CA GLY A 40 7.85 13.57 -0.14
C GLY A 40 6.44 13.04 -0.42
N ASP A 41 6.29 11.86 -1.03
CA ASP A 41 4.99 11.33 -1.41
C ASP A 41 4.39 10.43 -0.31
N SER A 42 3.05 10.38 -0.28
CA SER A 42 2.32 9.44 0.55
C SER A 42 2.25 8.07 -0.11
N ILE A 43 2.31 7.04 0.72
CA ILE A 43 2.14 5.66 0.29
C ILE A 43 0.64 5.46 0.00
N PRO A 44 0.24 5.10 -1.23
CA PRO A 44 -1.16 5.05 -1.60
C PRO A 44 -1.90 3.86 -0.98
N VAL A 45 -1.16 2.79 -0.64
CA VAL A 45 -1.74 1.49 -0.30
C VAL A 45 -0.87 0.72 0.75
N ASP A 46 -1.43 -0.21 1.54
CA ASP A 46 -0.74 -1.08 2.54
C ASP A 46 0.18 -2.18 1.97
N GLY A 47 1.50 -2.01 2.02
CA GLY A 47 2.44 -2.91 1.36
C GLY A 47 3.51 -3.53 2.25
N ILE A 48 4.38 -4.30 1.59
CA ILE A 48 5.71 -4.69 2.00
C ILE A 48 6.69 -4.06 1.03
N VAL A 49 7.77 -3.49 1.54
CA VAL A 49 8.86 -2.98 0.72
C VAL A 49 9.52 -4.13 -0.04
N VAL A 50 9.55 -4.05 -1.36
CA VAL A 50 10.21 -5.06 -2.20
C VAL A 50 11.61 -4.62 -2.62
N GLY A 51 11.92 -3.32 -2.54
CA GLY A 51 13.25 -2.79 -2.85
C GLY A 51 13.46 -1.34 -2.43
N GLY A 52 14.72 -1.02 -2.15
CA GLY A 52 15.15 0.29 -1.65
C GLY A 52 15.12 0.41 -0.13
N ASP A 53 15.59 1.56 0.34
CA ASP A 53 15.63 1.98 1.74
C ASP A 53 15.07 3.40 1.86
N GLY A 54 14.52 3.73 3.03
CA GLY A 54 13.98 5.05 3.29
C GLY A 54 13.35 5.17 4.68
N ALA A 55 12.89 6.37 5.03
CA ALA A 55 12.23 6.63 6.31
C ALA A 55 10.78 7.06 6.09
N ALA A 56 9.81 6.33 6.66
CA ALA A 56 8.39 6.65 6.54
C ALA A 56 7.86 7.32 7.81
N ASP A 57 7.16 8.43 7.64
CA ASP A 57 6.42 9.14 8.69
C ASP A 57 5.05 8.50 8.87
N GLU A 58 4.90 7.77 9.98
CA GLU A 58 3.66 7.13 10.37
C GLU A 58 2.76 8.03 11.23
N ALA A 59 3.17 9.27 11.54
CA ALA A 59 2.38 10.19 12.37
C ALA A 59 0.93 10.38 11.91
N PRO A 60 0.63 10.48 10.59
CA PRO A 60 -0.75 10.59 10.12
C PRO A 60 -1.62 9.37 10.42
N VAL A 61 -1.02 8.20 10.68
CA VAL A 61 -1.71 6.92 10.84
C VAL A 61 -1.66 6.43 12.30
N THR A 62 -0.49 6.46 12.94
CA THR A 62 -0.27 5.95 14.30
C THR A 62 -0.17 7.04 15.36
N GLY A 63 0.03 8.31 14.96
CA GLY A 63 0.30 9.41 15.88
C GLY A 63 1.75 9.48 16.38
N GLU A 64 2.64 8.61 15.89
CA GLU A 64 4.06 8.64 16.25
C GLU A 64 4.84 9.59 15.32
N SER A 65 5.31 10.71 15.86
CA SER A 65 6.07 11.72 15.09
C SER A 65 7.50 11.34 14.73
N VAL A 66 7.93 10.10 15.01
CA VAL A 66 9.28 9.62 14.69
C VAL A 66 9.21 8.82 13.39
N PRO A 67 9.87 9.26 12.31
CA PRO A 67 9.96 8.48 11.08
C PRO A 67 10.60 7.12 11.37
N LYS A 68 10.00 6.05 10.85
CA LYS A 68 10.53 4.70 10.96
C LYS A 68 11.28 4.32 9.70
N ASP A 69 12.47 3.76 9.88
CA ASP A 69 13.23 3.20 8.77
C ASP A 69 12.48 2.02 8.15
N LYS A 70 12.43 2.02 6.82
CA LYS A 70 11.78 1.03 5.98
C LYS A 70 12.79 0.53 4.95
N THR A 71 13.10 -0.75 5.04
CA THR A 71 13.97 -1.46 4.10
C THR A 71 13.19 -2.62 3.49
N ALA A 72 13.76 -3.30 2.48
CA ALA A 72 13.14 -4.49 1.88
C ALA A 72 12.66 -5.49 2.96
N GLY A 73 11.40 -5.93 2.84
CA GLY A 73 10.72 -6.78 3.81
C GLY A 73 9.96 -6.04 4.92
N ALA A 74 10.16 -4.72 5.09
CA ALA A 74 9.40 -3.93 6.04
C ALA A 74 7.94 -3.74 5.57
N ARG A 75 6.99 -3.66 6.51
CA ARG A 75 5.61 -3.29 6.20
C ARG A 75 5.46 -1.78 6.14
N VAL A 76 4.64 -1.32 5.20
CA VAL A 76 4.23 0.07 5.04
C VAL A 76 2.72 0.18 5.03
N PHE A 77 2.23 1.33 5.48
CA PHE A 77 0.80 1.57 5.60
C PHE A 77 0.37 2.69 4.66
N ALA A 78 -0.82 2.57 4.10
CA ALA A 78 -1.47 3.59 3.31
C ALA A 78 -1.60 4.89 4.12
N GLY A 79 -1.32 6.02 3.49
CA GLY A 79 -1.38 7.34 4.11
C GLY A 79 -0.14 7.75 4.91
N THR A 80 0.85 6.86 5.07
CA THR A 80 2.16 7.24 5.61
C THR A 80 2.97 8.00 4.56
N ILE A 81 3.88 8.89 4.97
CA ILE A 81 4.65 9.74 4.04
C ILE A 81 6.10 9.29 4.02
N LEU A 82 6.65 8.99 2.84
CA LEU A 82 8.08 8.70 2.72
C LEU A 82 8.87 10.01 2.87
N LYS A 83 9.68 10.17 3.91
CA LYS A 83 10.50 11.36 4.16
C LYS A 83 11.80 11.38 3.37
N SER A 84 12.43 10.22 3.19
CA SER A 84 13.72 10.07 2.52
C SER A 84 13.86 8.67 1.94
N GLY A 85 14.57 8.52 0.82
CA GLY A 85 14.81 7.25 0.11
C GLY A 85 14.61 7.32 -1.40
#